data_AF-A0A413DGV3-F1
#
_entry.id   AF-A0A413DGV3-F1
#
_cell.length_a   1.000
_cell.length_b   1.000
_cell.length_c   1.000
_cell.angle_alpha   90.00
_cell.angle_beta   90.00
_cell.angle_gamma   90.00
#
_symmetry.space_group_name_H-M   'P 1'
#
loop_
_entity.id
_entity.type
_entity.pdbx_description
1 polymer ?
#
loop_
_entity_poly.entity_id
_entity_poly.type
_entity_poly.pdbx_seq_one_letter_code
_entity_poly.pdbx_strand_id
1 'polypeptide(L)'
;MTENKEIIKAGGVFITHRTREAIYATAAQRTEPELKECFTMLHDSMDRFGKQIAVEEITGQDFIIYTPERRIGKTEAALYLAHEYNMPYLVKLAQLDFVKRQAKEAGYNIKFVPLSRPQIEGMRLRTILKDECIKTKEAREYIGKYINIIGIEEI
;
A
#
# COMPACT_ATOMS: atom_id res chain seq x y z
N MET A 1 -35.91 -24.38 -3.66
CA MET A 1 -34.49 -24.39 -4.06
C MET A 1 -33.87 -23.11 -3.53
N THR A 2 -32.96 -23.26 -2.58
CA THR A 2 -32.27 -22.20 -1.85
C THR A 2 -31.23 -21.54 -2.76
N GLU A 3 -31.51 -20.31 -3.20
CA GLU A 3 -30.46 -19.47 -3.79
C GLU A 3 -29.48 -19.09 -2.68
N ASN A 4 -28.26 -19.60 -2.83
CA ASN A 4 -27.13 -19.28 -1.98
C ASN A 4 -26.93 -17.78 -1.96
N LYS A 5 -27.07 -17.17 -0.77
CA LYS A 5 -26.63 -15.81 -0.48
C LYS A 5 -25.11 -15.76 -0.66
N GLU A 6 -24.66 -15.41 -1.85
CA GLU A 6 -23.27 -15.00 -2.05
C GLU A 6 -23.02 -13.73 -1.24
N ILE A 7 -22.05 -13.85 -0.34
CA ILE A 7 -21.55 -12.80 0.52
C ILE A 7 -21.06 -11.65 -0.37
N ILE A 8 -21.66 -10.47 -0.19
CA ILE A 8 -21.30 -9.24 -0.88
C ILE A 8 -19.83 -8.89 -0.53
N LYS A 9 -18.90 -9.12 -1.47
CA LYS A 9 -17.57 -8.50 -1.45
C LYS A 9 -17.72 -7.06 -1.94
N ALA A 10 -17.23 -6.10 -1.15
CA ALA A 10 -17.41 -4.65 -1.32
C ALA A 10 -17.47 -4.22 -2.80
N GLY A 11 -18.64 -3.70 -3.21
CA GLY A 11 -18.90 -3.24 -4.56
C GLY A 11 -17.96 -2.13 -5.01
N GLY A 12 -17.63 -2.11 -6.30
CA GLY A 12 -16.79 -1.07 -6.90
C GLY A 12 -17.41 0.31 -6.69
N VAL A 13 -16.68 1.20 -6.03
CA VAL A 13 -17.06 2.61 -5.86
C VAL A 13 -16.94 3.29 -7.23
N PHE A 14 -18.05 3.77 -7.78
CA PHE A 14 -18.05 4.53 -9.05
C PHE A 14 -17.81 6.02 -8.76
N ILE A 15 -16.66 6.54 -9.19
CA ILE A 15 -16.29 7.95 -9.03
C ILE A 15 -16.49 8.67 -10.36
N THR A 16 -17.39 9.66 -10.38
CA THR A 16 -17.63 10.45 -11.60
C THR A 16 -16.43 11.33 -11.94
N HIS A 17 -16.29 11.72 -13.21
CA HIS A 17 -15.24 12.66 -13.64
C HIS A 17 -15.27 13.97 -12.82
N ARG A 18 -16.46 14.54 -12.63
CA ARG A 18 -16.66 15.76 -11.83
C ARG A 18 -16.20 15.58 -10.38
N THR A 19 -16.50 14.43 -9.77
CA THR A 19 -16.05 14.10 -8.42
C THR A 19 -14.52 14.00 -8.38
N ARG A 20 -13.91 13.33 -9.36
CA ARG A 20 -12.46 13.20 -9.47
C ARG A 20 -11.79 14.58 -9.60
N GLU A 21 -12.30 15.46 -10.46
CA GLU A 21 -11.81 16.84 -10.59
C GLU A 21 -11.94 17.64 -9.29
N ALA A 22 -13.05 17.51 -8.57
CA ALA A 22 -13.24 18.15 -7.28
C ALA A 22 -12.22 17.65 -6.23
N ILE A 23 -11.91 16.35 -6.24
CA ILE A 23 -10.84 15.78 -5.40
C ILE A 23 -9.48 16.36 -5.78
N TYR A 24 -9.16 16.47 -7.07
CA TYR A 24 -7.91 17.10 -7.52
C TYR A 24 -7.81 18.56 -7.08
N ALA A 25 -8.85 19.35 -7.29
CA ALA A 25 -8.88 20.76 -6.92
C ALA A 25 -8.71 20.96 -5.41
N THR A 26 -9.39 20.14 -4.60
CA THR A 26 -9.28 20.16 -3.14
C THR A 26 -7.89 19.71 -2.69
N ALA A 27 -7.35 18.63 -3.26
CA ALA A 27 -6.02 18.13 -2.95
C ALA A 27 -4.90 19.14 -3.26
N ALA A 28 -5.07 19.96 -4.30
CA ALA A 28 -4.12 21.00 -4.66
C ALA A 28 -4.03 22.11 -3.59
N GLN A 29 -5.12 22.35 -2.85
CA GLN A 29 -5.22 23.41 -1.84
C GLN A 29 -4.74 22.99 -0.44
N ARG A 30 -4.35 21.72 -0.24
CA ARG A 30 -3.94 21.23 1.09
C ARG A 30 -2.70 21.95 1.62
N THR A 31 -2.81 22.30 2.89
CA THR A 31 -1.75 22.87 3.73
C THR A 31 -0.84 21.76 4.27
N GLU A 32 0.37 22.12 4.69
CA GLU A 32 1.31 21.17 5.29
C GLU A 32 0.76 20.45 6.54
N PRO A 33 0.05 21.12 7.47
CA PRO A 33 -0.58 20.44 8.61
C PRO A 33 -1.58 19.36 8.18
N GLU A 34 -2.43 19.64 7.19
CA GLU A 34 -3.40 18.67 6.67
C GLU A 34 -2.69 17.47 6.01
N LEU A 35 -1.61 17.72 5.27
CA LEU A 35 -0.80 16.64 4.68
C LEU A 35 -0.19 15.74 5.76
N LYS A 36 0.29 16.33 6.86
CA LYS A 36 0.85 15.58 7.98
C LYS A 36 -0.21 14.75 8.70
N GLU A 37 -1.42 15.29 8.85
CA GLU A 37 -2.55 14.55 9.42
C GLU A 37 -2.91 13.35 8.53
N CYS A 38 -3.04 13.57 7.22
CA CYS A 38 -3.27 12.49 6.25
C CYS A 38 -2.19 11.40 6.31
N PHE A 39 -0.91 11.81 6.34
CA PHE A 39 0.22 10.90 6.49
C PHE A 39 0.08 10.05 7.76
N THR A 40 -0.20 10.69 8.90
CA THR A 40 -0.32 10.03 10.20
C THR A 40 -1.45 9.00 10.18
N MET A 41 -2.63 9.37 9.63
CA MET A 41 -3.76 8.46 9.51
C MET A 41 -3.45 7.23 8.64
N LEU A 42 -2.75 7.42 7.52
CA LEU A 42 -2.35 6.32 6.64
C LEU A 42 -1.34 5.40 7.32
N HIS A 43 -0.33 6.00 7.94
CA HIS A 43 0.68 5.29 8.70
C HIS A 43 0.06 4.44 9.80
N ASP A 44 -0.72 5.04 10.70
CA ASP A 44 -1.33 4.36 11.85
C ASP A 44 -2.29 3.24 11.41
N SER A 45 -2.91 3.38 10.24
CA SER A 45 -3.75 2.33 9.67
C SER A 45 -2.92 1.14 9.18
N MET A 46 -1.79 1.37 8.49
CA MET A 46 -0.91 0.29 8.06
C MET A 46 -0.13 -0.35 9.22
N ASP A 47 0.27 0.45 10.22
CA ASP A 47 0.88 0.00 11.47
C ASP A 47 -0.04 -0.97 12.23
N ARG A 48 -1.33 -0.64 12.33
CA ARG A 48 -2.34 -1.54 12.90
C ARG A 48 -2.41 -2.88 12.15
N PHE A 49 -2.34 -2.88 10.82
CA PHE A 49 -2.26 -4.14 10.05
C PHE A 49 -1.00 -4.93 10.38
N GLY A 50 0.16 -4.27 10.43
CA GLY A 50 1.43 -4.91 10.80
C GLY A 50 1.37 -5.58 12.18
N LYS A 51 0.85 -4.86 13.18
CA LYS A 51 0.65 -5.38 14.54
C LYS A 51 -0.34 -6.55 14.57
N GLN A 52 -1.47 -6.42 13.88
CA GLN A 52 -2.47 -7.49 13.82
C GLN A 52 -1.89 -8.78 13.21
N ILE A 53 -1.17 -8.66 12.08
CA ILE A 53 -0.51 -9.81 11.44
C ILE A 53 0.46 -10.51 12.39
N ALA A 54 1.23 -9.74 13.17
CA ALA A 54 2.18 -10.29 14.12
C ALA A 54 1.51 -11.01 15.29
N VAL A 55 0.43 -10.45 15.85
CA VAL A 55 -0.29 -11.01 17.00
C VAL A 55 -1.11 -12.24 16.63
N GLU A 56 -1.81 -12.19 15.48
CA GLU A 56 -2.72 -13.26 15.04
C GLU A 56 -2.03 -14.30 14.14
N GLU A 57 -0.73 -14.14 13.87
CA GLU A 57 0.06 -14.98 12.97
C GLU A 57 -0.58 -15.18 11.58
N ILE A 58 -1.22 -14.13 11.07
CA ILE A 58 -1.93 -14.16 9.78
C ILE A 58 -0.93 -14.45 8.65
N THR A 59 -1.35 -15.24 7.67
CA THR A 59 -0.56 -15.52 6.46
C THR A 59 -1.41 -15.42 5.20
N GLY A 60 -0.79 -15.01 4.09
CA GLY A 60 -1.42 -14.99 2.77
C GLY A 60 -2.56 -14.01 2.55
N GLN A 61 -2.77 -13.03 3.43
CA GLN A 61 -3.88 -12.06 3.31
C GLN A 61 -3.45 -10.70 2.72
N ASP A 62 -4.43 -9.98 2.17
CA ASP A 62 -4.27 -8.64 1.59
C ASP A 62 -4.87 -7.58 2.54
N PHE A 63 -4.05 -6.63 2.97
CA PHE A 63 -4.42 -5.51 3.83
C PHE A 63 -4.25 -4.20 3.06
N ILE A 64 -5.31 -3.82 2.33
CA ILE A 64 -5.25 -2.73 1.35
C ILE A 64 -6.13 -1.56 1.79
N ILE A 65 -5.53 -0.37 1.87
CA ILE A 65 -6.24 0.89 2.03
C ILE A 65 -6.60 1.40 0.64
N TYR A 66 -7.89 1.51 0.34
CA TYR A 66 -8.37 2.10 -0.90
C TYR A 66 -8.69 3.58 -0.68
N THR A 67 -8.11 4.45 -1.50
CA THR A 67 -8.32 5.91 -1.36
C THR A 67 -8.48 6.59 -2.72
N PRO A 68 -9.50 7.43 -2.90
CA PRO A 68 -9.62 8.23 -4.11
C PRO A 68 -8.76 9.52 -4.06
N GLU A 69 -8.15 9.82 -2.90
CA GLU A 69 -7.52 11.10 -2.64
C GLU A 69 -6.07 11.16 -3.15
N ARG A 70 -5.66 12.31 -3.69
CA ARG A 70 -4.28 12.56 -4.14
C ARG A 70 -3.55 13.49 -3.19
N ARG A 71 -2.21 13.51 -3.24
CA ARG A 71 -1.36 14.36 -2.38
C ARG A 71 -1.76 14.23 -0.90
N ILE A 72 -1.63 13.02 -0.37
CA ILE A 72 -1.94 12.68 1.03
C ILE A 72 -0.78 11.92 1.73
N GLY A 73 0.42 11.92 1.14
CA GLY A 73 1.60 11.27 1.74
C GLY A 73 1.60 9.73 1.67
N LYS A 74 0.89 9.11 0.71
CA LYS A 74 0.80 7.64 0.58
C LYS A 74 2.16 6.94 0.48
N THR A 75 2.97 7.31 -0.52
CA THR A 75 4.31 6.73 -0.71
C THR A 75 5.19 6.97 0.51
N GLU A 76 5.14 8.17 1.08
CA GLU A 76 5.91 8.52 2.27
C GLU A 76 5.54 7.65 3.48
N ALA A 77 4.23 7.51 3.76
CA ALA A 77 3.73 6.67 4.84
C ALA A 77 4.14 5.21 4.66
N ALA A 78 4.10 4.71 3.43
CA ALA A 78 4.52 3.35 3.14
C ALA A 78 6.04 3.18 3.32
N LEU A 79 6.86 4.08 2.78
CA LEU A 79 8.31 4.02 2.96
C LEU A 79 8.72 4.11 4.44
N TYR A 80 8.06 4.98 5.22
CA TYR A 80 8.32 5.10 6.65
C TYR A 80 8.02 3.79 7.41
N LEU A 81 6.87 3.16 7.14
CA LEU A 81 6.52 1.87 7.74
C LEU A 81 7.50 0.75 7.33
N ALA A 82 7.90 0.73 6.05
CA ALA A 82 8.87 -0.23 5.54
C ALA A 82 10.22 -0.11 6.27
N HIS A 83 10.63 1.12 6.58
CA HIS A 83 11.82 1.39 7.36
C HIS A 83 11.65 0.95 8.82
N GLU A 84 10.56 1.36 9.49
CA GLU A 84 10.29 1.08 10.90
C GLU A 84 10.27 -0.42 11.20
N TYR A 85 9.61 -1.20 10.35
CA TYR A 85 9.47 -2.64 10.52
C TYR A 85 10.49 -3.47 9.74
N ASN A 86 11.45 -2.83 9.05
CA ASN A 86 12.38 -3.48 8.13
C ASN A 86 11.66 -4.41 7.13
N MET A 87 10.47 -4.00 6.67
CA MET A 87 9.67 -4.73 5.71
C MET A 87 10.21 -4.47 4.30
N PRO A 88 10.36 -5.50 3.45
CA PRO A 88 10.68 -5.28 2.04
C PRO A 88 9.58 -4.50 1.34
N TYR A 89 9.99 -3.61 0.44
CA TYR A 89 9.10 -2.73 -0.32
C TYR A 89 9.03 -3.17 -1.79
N LEU A 90 7.89 -3.71 -2.19
CA LEU A 90 7.60 -4.14 -3.56
C LEU A 90 7.30 -2.93 -4.44
N VAL A 91 8.05 -2.76 -5.53
CA VAL A 91 7.95 -1.60 -6.41
C VAL A 91 8.12 -1.96 -7.88
N LYS A 92 7.47 -1.22 -8.79
CA LYS A 92 7.69 -1.35 -10.24
C LYS A 92 9.06 -0.81 -10.62
N LEU A 93 9.72 -1.42 -11.61
CA LEU A 93 11.02 -0.93 -12.10
C LEU A 93 10.99 0.55 -12.48
N ALA A 94 9.91 1.01 -13.13
CA ALA A 94 9.74 2.41 -13.52
C ALA A 94 9.69 3.40 -12.33
N GLN A 95 9.30 2.95 -11.14
CA GLN A 95 9.21 3.78 -9.93
C GLN A 95 10.39 3.57 -8.96
N LEU A 96 11.23 2.56 -9.20
CA LEU A 96 12.27 2.12 -8.27
C LEU A 96 13.26 3.24 -7.92
N ASP A 97 13.76 3.97 -8.93
CA ASP A 97 14.75 5.03 -8.71
C ASP A 97 14.15 6.24 -7.97
N PHE A 98 12.87 6.52 -8.22
CA PHE A 98 12.14 7.58 -7.54
C PHE A 98 11.98 7.28 -6.05
N VAL A 99 11.45 6.10 -5.70
CA VAL A 99 11.24 5.73 -4.29
C VAL A 99 12.55 5.52 -3.53
N LYS A 100 13.61 5.04 -4.21
CA LYS A 100 14.95 4.94 -3.62
C LYS A 100 15.51 6.30 -3.27
N ARG A 101 15.31 7.30 -4.13
CA ARG A 101 15.74 8.66 -3.86
C ARG A 101 15.00 9.24 -2.66
N GLN A 102 13.68 9.10 -2.62
CA GLN A 102 12.88 9.57 -1.48
C GLN A 102 13.31 8.90 -0.16
N ALA A 103 13.48 7.58 -0.15
CA ALA A 103 13.96 6.86 1.02
C ALA A 103 15.35 7.35 1.46
N LYS A 104 16.27 7.58 0.51
CA LYS A 104 17.61 8.09 0.80
C LYS A 104 17.57 9.50 1.39
N GLU A 105 16.75 10.40 0.82
CA GLU A 105 16.57 11.77 1.30
C GLU A 105 16.00 11.80 2.73
N ALA A 106 15.11 10.87 3.05
CA ALA A 106 14.54 10.70 4.38
C ALA A 106 15.44 9.90 5.35
N GLY A 107 16.58 9.38 4.90
CA GLY A 107 17.48 8.56 5.73
C GLY A 107 16.99 7.14 5.99
N TYR A 108 16.00 6.65 5.24
CA TYR A 108 15.41 5.33 5.41
C TYR A 108 16.26 4.23 4.78
N ASN A 109 16.53 3.18 5.56
CA ASN A 109 17.16 1.96 5.07
C ASN A 109 16.08 0.92 4.76
N ILE A 110 15.79 0.70 3.47
CA ILE A 110 14.68 -0.15 3.00
C ILE A 110 15.19 -1.16 1.98
N LYS A 111 14.76 -2.42 2.12
CA LYS A 111 14.98 -3.45 1.11
C LYS A 111 13.95 -3.35 -0.01
N PHE A 112 14.33 -2.78 -1.14
CA PHE A 112 13.47 -2.71 -2.32
C PHE A 112 13.44 -4.04 -3.09
N VAL A 113 12.23 -4.48 -3.47
CA VAL A 113 11.97 -5.69 -4.27
C VAL A 113 11.30 -5.27 -5.58
N PRO A 114 11.97 -5.42 -6.73
CA PRO A 114 11.34 -5.17 -8.03
C PRO A 114 10.24 -6.19 -8.34
N LEU A 115 9.05 -5.73 -8.74
CA LEU A 115 7.92 -6.59 -9.08
C LEU A 115 8.22 -7.58 -10.21
N SER A 116 9.02 -7.19 -11.20
CA SER A 116 9.35 -8.04 -12.36
C SER A 116 10.25 -9.23 -12.03
N ARG A 117 10.99 -9.15 -10.92
CA ARG A 117 11.88 -10.22 -10.44
C ARG A 117 11.84 -10.21 -8.91
N PRO A 118 10.72 -10.67 -8.32
CA PRO A 118 10.63 -10.79 -6.89
C PRO A 118 11.55 -11.94 -6.48
N GLN A 119 12.80 -11.64 -6.14
CA GLN A 119 13.72 -12.62 -5.57
C GLN A 119 13.33 -12.85 -4.10
N ILE A 120 12.19 -13.50 -3.89
CA ILE A 120 11.63 -13.84 -2.58
C ILE A 120 11.86 -15.31 -2.23
N GLU A 121 12.30 -16.13 -3.19
CA GLU A 121 12.68 -17.52 -2.95
C GLU A 121 13.82 -17.59 -1.92
N GLY A 122 13.61 -18.37 -0.85
CA GLY A 122 14.56 -18.52 0.27
C GLY A 122 14.49 -17.42 1.34
N MET A 123 13.71 -16.35 1.14
CA MET A 123 13.42 -15.40 2.21
C MET A 123 12.30 -15.94 3.10
N ARG A 124 12.52 -16.01 4.42
CA ARG A 124 11.42 -16.18 5.41
C ARG A 124 10.64 -14.87 5.51
N LEU A 125 9.93 -14.52 4.45
CA LEU A 125 9.13 -13.31 4.37
C LEU A 125 7.67 -13.64 4.70
N ARG A 126 7.15 -13.07 5.80
CA ARG A 126 5.72 -13.20 6.15
C ARG A 126 4.86 -12.07 5.58
N THR A 127 5.44 -10.88 5.41
CA THR A 127 4.72 -9.68 4.98
C THR A 127 5.59 -8.85 4.05
N ILE A 128 4.98 -8.29 3.02
CA ILE A 128 5.60 -7.33 2.10
C ILE A 128 4.74 -6.07 2.02
N LEU A 129 5.38 -4.92 1.95
CA LEU A 129 4.70 -3.66 1.70
C LEU A 129 4.75 -3.38 0.20
N LYS A 130 3.63 -3.00 -0.42
CA LYS A 130 3.60 -2.65 -1.85
C LYS A 130 3.53 -1.15 -2.08
N ASP A 131 4.10 -0.75 -3.21
CA ASP A 131 3.93 0.58 -3.76
C ASP A 131 2.48 0.86 -4.18
N GLU A 132 2.09 2.14 -4.14
CA GLU A 132 0.74 2.57 -4.49
C GLU A 132 0.37 2.29 -5.95
N CYS A 133 1.36 2.31 -6.85
CA CYS A 133 1.17 2.13 -8.29
C CYS A 133 1.02 0.66 -8.71
N ILE A 134 1.10 -0.27 -7.75
CA ILE A 134 0.91 -1.71 -7.97
C ILE A 134 -0.51 -2.08 -7.58
N LYS A 135 -1.24 -2.73 -8.48
CA LYS A 135 -2.52 -3.34 -8.13
C LYS A 135 -2.28 -4.64 -7.35
N THR A 136 -3.05 -4.90 -6.32
CA THR A 136 -2.85 -6.06 -5.42
C THR A 136 -2.99 -7.36 -6.19
N LYS A 137 -3.90 -7.43 -7.17
CA LYS A 137 -4.00 -8.57 -8.09
C LYS A 137 -2.68 -8.83 -8.83
N GLU A 138 -2.08 -7.77 -9.38
CA GLU A 138 -0.77 -7.83 -10.06
C GLU A 138 0.31 -8.27 -9.07
N ALA A 139 0.39 -7.69 -7.88
CA ALA A 139 1.34 -8.14 -6.85
C ALA A 139 1.18 -9.63 -6.52
N ARG A 140 -0.06 -10.10 -6.38
CA ARG A 140 -0.37 -11.47 -5.94
C ARG A 140 0.07 -12.54 -6.95
N GLU A 141 0.09 -12.22 -8.24
CA GLU A 141 0.63 -13.09 -9.30
C GLU A 141 2.12 -13.42 -9.08
N TYR A 142 2.88 -12.47 -8.52
CA TYR A 142 4.33 -12.58 -8.35
C TYR A 142 4.77 -12.97 -6.94
N ILE A 143 4.06 -12.48 -5.93
CA ILE A 143 4.38 -12.71 -4.52
C ILE A 143 3.92 -14.10 -4.04
N GLY A 144 2.92 -14.69 -4.70
CA GLY A 144 2.33 -15.96 -4.30
C GLY A 144 1.36 -15.83 -3.11
N LYS A 145 0.82 -16.96 -2.66
CA LYS A 145 -0.36 -17.00 -1.77
C LYS A 145 -0.09 -17.01 -0.26
N TYR A 146 1.17 -17.06 0.16
CA TYR A 146 1.54 -17.28 1.56
C TYR A 146 2.08 -16.03 2.28
N ILE A 147 2.37 -14.97 1.52
CA ILE A 147 2.94 -13.73 2.04
C ILE A 147 1.81 -12.71 2.19
N ASN A 148 1.72 -12.03 3.33
CA ASN A 148 0.76 -10.93 3.48
C ASN A 148 1.19 -9.73 2.64
N ILE A 149 0.24 -9.02 2.04
CA ILE A 149 0.51 -7.76 1.34
C ILE A 149 -0.15 -6.64 2.14
N ILE A 150 0.63 -5.65 2.55
CA ILE A 150 0.12 -4.37 3.04
C ILE A 150 0.31 -3.35 1.93
N GLY A 151 -0.65 -2.44 1.73
CA GLY A 151 -0.41 -1.29 0.87
C GLY A 151 -1.61 -0.38 0.69
N ILE A 152 -1.45 0.59 -0.19
CA ILE A 152 -2.46 1.59 -0.51
C ILE A 152 -2.78 1.49 -2.00
N GLU A 153 -4.03 1.64 -2.40
CA GLU A 153 -4.45 1.68 -3.80
C GLU A 153 -5.37 2.87 -4.09
N GLU A 154 -5.12 3.49 -5.24
CA GLU A 154 -6.05 4.48 -5.80
C GLU A 154 -7.24 3.80 -6.47
N ILE A 155 -8.46 4.30 -6.18
CA ILE A 155 -9.75 3.87 -6.79
C ILE A 155 -10.04 4.65 -8.08
#